data_AF-A0A0C3M496-F1
#
_entry.id   AF-A0A0C3M496-F1
#
_cell.length_a   1.000
_cell.length_b   1.000
_cell.length_c   1.000
_cell.angle_alpha   90.00
_cell.angle_beta   90.00
_cell.angle_gamma   90.00
#
_symmetry.space_group_name_H-M   'P 1'
#
loop_
_entity.id
_entity.type
_entity.pdbx_description
1 polymer ?
#
loop_
_entity_poly.entity_id
_entity_poly.type
_entity_poly.pdbx_seq_one_letter_code
_entity_poly.pdbx_strand_id
1 'polypeptide(L)'
;MVYVTTDSSLRISAPKFLTCPTKEQVCGTSEDGLSAPDHDTSSGDLVGFSVEHFVNGPPAKTLKENLRNDTKYITTFLDAGWTNDVMTVVNLIYLGMVASRVPVLPPFSPMHVGYEAENFHFADIFDLPRLRAAIGYPIIEWHDLKDPTGNTQDVLGCWSCWALDHGNARGSRLSTPLDISYTVVPPSARLLNLHTSYWGLAKLGFPDGREEALRDAKPSPSSQHRRELLPDDHITCFDTVYFVSALDPFEWEKDHSPSWRFVGRHARFHPNMIKLAEQYLRKAFSLTEGEEIPKFISMHIRHGDFRDYCGDAPKEHCMAPVSVIAEAVDEVRASLKSRLGISVSSTEVLVTSDEQDPAWWAQIDERGWAHIDHKAEQTVEKLGRWYPTFIDGMHQSMGIGFVGTEGSTMSLLALKRVMDWNGGLGVMVGWGSSQRCNR
;
A
#
# COMPACT_ATOMS: atom_id res chain seq x y z
N MET A 1 22.30 -21.92 26.66
CA MET A 1 23.10 -23.13 26.93
C MET A 1 22.60 -23.72 28.25
N VAL A 2 21.68 -24.68 28.17
CA VAL A 2 21.23 -25.56 29.26
C VAL A 2 20.95 -26.91 28.59
N TYR A 3 21.60 -27.96 29.08
CA TYR A 3 21.59 -29.30 28.50
C TYR A 3 20.32 -30.06 28.91
N VAL A 4 19.72 -30.80 27.97
CA VAL A 4 18.78 -31.88 28.27
C VAL A 4 19.42 -33.18 27.78
N THR A 5 19.69 -34.08 28.73
CA THR A 5 20.27 -35.39 28.53
C THR A 5 19.23 -36.37 27.99
N THR A 6 19.62 -37.12 26.98
CA THR A 6 18.89 -38.29 26.47
C THR A 6 19.03 -39.45 27.45
N ASP A 7 17.92 -40.04 27.88
CA ASP A 7 17.93 -41.44 28.28
C ASP A 7 16.82 -42.22 27.57
N SER A 8 17.25 -43.37 27.10
CA SER A 8 16.59 -44.34 26.26
C SER A 8 15.79 -45.32 27.12
N SER A 9 14.46 -45.38 26.93
CA SER A 9 13.67 -46.63 26.87
C SER A 9 12.18 -46.33 27.00
N LEU A 10 11.50 -46.15 25.87
CA LEU A 10 10.06 -46.43 25.80
C LEU A 10 9.73 -46.92 24.39
N ARG A 11 9.56 -48.25 24.29
CA ARG A 11 8.98 -48.90 23.13
C ARG A 11 7.49 -48.57 23.09
N ILE A 12 7.07 -47.76 22.13
CA ILE A 12 5.66 -47.60 21.77
C ILE A 12 5.46 -48.24 20.41
N SER A 13 4.57 -49.23 20.38
CA SER A 13 4.12 -50.00 19.22
C SER A 13 3.50 -49.11 18.14
N ALA A 14 3.90 -49.35 16.89
CA ALA A 14 3.33 -48.70 15.71
C ALA A 14 1.82 -48.96 15.57
N PRO A 15 1.00 -47.95 15.23
CA PRO A 15 -0.37 -48.19 14.79
C PRO A 15 -0.36 -48.69 13.33
N LYS A 16 -1.19 -49.70 13.10
CA LYS A 16 -1.46 -50.33 11.80
C LYS A 16 -2.03 -49.30 10.81
N PHE A 17 -1.44 -49.25 9.62
CA PHE A 17 -2.02 -48.60 8.45
C PHE A 17 -3.37 -49.25 8.10
N LEU A 18 -4.44 -48.47 8.16
CA LEU A 18 -5.70 -48.81 7.52
C LEU A 18 -5.62 -48.43 6.04
N THR A 19 -5.62 -49.45 5.19
CA THR A 19 -5.84 -49.36 3.75
C THR A 19 -7.30 -48.97 3.48
N CYS A 20 -7.53 -47.90 2.71
CA CYS A 20 -8.84 -47.65 2.10
C CYS A 20 -8.96 -48.39 0.75
N PRO A 21 -10.12 -48.98 0.44
CA PRO A 21 -10.33 -49.74 -0.78
C PRO A 21 -10.62 -48.83 -1.96
N THR A 22 -10.07 -49.21 -3.11
CA THR A 22 -10.44 -48.72 -4.44
C THR A 22 -11.88 -49.10 -4.75
N LYS A 23 -12.71 -48.11 -5.08
CA LYS A 23 -13.87 -48.31 -5.95
C LYS A 23 -14.26 -47.02 -6.64
N GLU A 24 -14.37 -47.14 -7.95
CA GLU A 24 -14.96 -46.20 -8.88
C GLU A 24 -16.34 -45.75 -8.37
N GLN A 25 -16.51 -44.44 -8.24
CA GLN A 25 -17.83 -43.85 -8.24
C GLN A 25 -17.75 -42.50 -8.93
N VAL A 26 -18.42 -42.46 -10.08
CA VAL A 26 -18.71 -41.29 -10.90
C VAL A 26 -19.37 -40.24 -10.02
N CYS A 27 -18.69 -39.12 -9.79
CA CYS A 27 -19.28 -37.92 -9.20
C CYS A 27 -19.50 -36.89 -10.31
N GLY A 28 -20.76 -36.47 -10.42
CA GLY A 28 -21.27 -35.54 -11.41
C GLY A 28 -20.63 -34.16 -11.34
N THR A 29 -20.67 -33.51 -12.48
CA THR A 29 -20.36 -32.10 -12.71
C THR A 29 -21.31 -31.23 -11.90
N SER A 30 -20.83 -30.64 -10.80
CA SER A 30 -21.44 -29.43 -10.23
C SER A 30 -20.86 -28.24 -10.98
N GLU A 31 -21.64 -27.74 -11.94
CA GLU A 31 -21.48 -26.40 -12.50
C GLU A 31 -21.83 -25.37 -11.41
N ASP A 32 -20.88 -25.07 -10.52
CA ASP A 32 -20.93 -23.83 -9.76
C ASP A 32 -20.26 -22.75 -10.60
N GLY A 33 -21.10 -22.10 -11.41
CA GLY A 33 -20.75 -20.93 -12.17
C GLY A 33 -20.16 -19.86 -11.26
N LEU A 34 -18.93 -19.44 -11.58
CA LEU A 34 -18.37 -18.16 -11.18
C LEU A 34 -19.29 -17.06 -11.72
N SER A 35 -20.29 -16.68 -10.94
CA SER A 35 -21.07 -15.48 -11.18
C SER A 35 -20.14 -14.27 -11.07
N ALA A 36 -20.12 -13.46 -12.13
CA ALA A 36 -19.48 -12.16 -12.17
C ALA A 36 -19.91 -11.30 -10.95
N PRO A 37 -19.07 -10.37 -10.48
CA PRO A 37 -19.50 -9.47 -9.42
C PRO A 37 -20.63 -8.57 -9.95
N ASP A 38 -21.80 -8.71 -9.35
CA ASP A 38 -22.94 -7.84 -9.59
C ASP A 38 -22.54 -6.38 -9.38
N HIS A 39 -22.65 -5.60 -10.45
CA HIS A 39 -22.74 -4.16 -10.40
C HIS A 39 -24.13 -3.78 -9.86
N ASP A 40 -24.35 -3.96 -8.56
CA ASP A 40 -25.49 -3.33 -7.88
C ASP A 40 -25.00 -2.23 -6.95
N THR A 41 -24.95 -1.03 -7.51
CA THR A 41 -24.80 0.23 -6.79
C THR A 41 -26.12 0.57 -6.10
N SER A 42 -26.38 -0.04 -4.95
CA SER A 42 -27.20 0.62 -3.93
C SER A 42 -26.27 1.17 -2.85
N SER A 43 -26.16 2.50 -2.83
CA SER A 43 -25.60 3.31 -1.76
C SER A 43 -26.48 3.17 -0.51
N GLY A 44 -26.54 1.97 0.06
CA GLY A 44 -26.88 1.82 1.45
C GLY A 44 -25.67 2.30 2.23
N ASP A 45 -25.65 3.58 2.60
CA ASP A 45 -24.79 4.04 3.68
C ASP A 45 -25.02 3.07 4.83
N LEU A 46 -24.04 2.19 5.09
CA LEU A 46 -24.04 1.43 6.33
C LEU A 46 -23.95 2.49 7.42
N VAL A 47 -25.11 2.77 8.02
CA VAL A 47 -25.41 3.87 8.95
C VAL A 47 -24.45 3.94 10.15
N GLY A 48 -23.51 3.00 10.31
CA GLY A 48 -22.55 2.94 11.40
C GLY A 48 -21.16 3.54 11.17
N PHE A 49 -20.72 3.84 9.94
CA PHE A 49 -19.32 4.23 9.67
C PHE A 49 -19.10 5.65 9.14
N SER A 50 -20.13 6.49 9.17
CA SER A 50 -20.04 7.89 8.77
C SER A 50 -19.19 8.72 9.75
N VAL A 51 -18.50 9.75 9.24
CA VAL A 51 -17.51 10.55 9.99
C VAL A 51 -18.13 11.19 11.24
N GLU A 52 -19.36 11.68 11.14
CA GLU A 52 -20.10 12.36 12.20
C GLU A 52 -20.31 11.51 13.46
N HIS A 53 -20.19 10.18 13.37
CA HIS A 53 -20.26 9.30 14.53
C HIS A 53 -18.93 9.21 15.30
N PHE A 54 -17.83 9.65 14.70
CA PHE A 54 -16.47 9.53 15.25
C PHE A 54 -15.81 10.87 15.54
N VAL A 55 -16.54 11.98 15.42
CA VAL A 55 -16.08 13.34 15.77
C VAL A 55 -17.17 14.08 16.57
N ASN A 56 -16.83 15.16 17.26
CA ASN A 56 -17.82 15.97 18.00
C ASN A 56 -18.60 16.93 17.09
N GLY A 57 -18.04 17.28 15.93
CA GLY A 57 -18.61 18.26 15.01
C GLY A 57 -17.68 18.55 13.81
N PRO A 58 -17.83 19.71 13.16
CA PRO A 58 -16.95 20.09 12.06
C PRO A 58 -15.50 20.29 12.53
N PRO A 59 -14.52 20.34 11.61
CA PRO A 59 -13.10 20.45 11.94
C PRO A 59 -12.83 21.63 12.87
N ALA A 60 -12.12 21.37 13.98
CA ALA A 60 -11.95 22.33 15.06
C ALA A 60 -10.59 23.03 15.00
N LYS A 61 -10.39 24.04 15.86
CA LYS A 61 -9.10 24.77 15.94
C LYS A 61 -8.05 23.93 16.64
N THR A 62 -8.43 23.18 17.67
CA THR A 62 -7.55 22.23 18.35
C THR A 62 -8.02 20.81 18.11
N LEU A 63 -7.09 19.86 18.07
CA LEU A 63 -7.39 18.44 17.91
C LEU A 63 -8.38 17.96 18.98
N LYS A 64 -8.13 18.33 20.24
CA LYS A 64 -8.91 17.84 21.39
C LYS A 64 -10.38 18.29 21.39
N GLU A 65 -10.70 19.42 20.76
CA GLU A 65 -12.08 19.90 20.64
C GLU A 65 -12.95 18.93 19.85
N ASN A 66 -12.40 18.25 18.84
CA ASN A 66 -13.19 17.41 17.95
C ASN A 66 -13.10 15.90 18.22
N LEU A 67 -12.21 15.46 19.11
CA LEU A 67 -12.13 14.07 19.54
C LEU A 67 -13.29 13.71 20.47
N ARG A 68 -13.96 12.60 20.22
CA ARG A 68 -15.01 12.10 21.11
C ARG A 68 -14.41 11.41 22.33
N ASN A 69 -14.95 11.68 23.51
CA ASN A 69 -14.45 11.09 24.77
C ASN A 69 -14.62 9.56 24.88
N ASP A 70 -15.53 8.97 24.10
CA ASP A 70 -15.82 7.54 24.07
C ASP A 70 -15.08 6.77 22.97
N THR A 71 -14.27 7.47 22.18
CA THR A 71 -13.56 6.90 21.03
C THR A 71 -12.06 6.99 21.24
N LYS A 72 -11.33 5.97 20.79
CA LYS A 72 -9.87 5.99 20.76
C LYS A 72 -9.40 6.02 19.32
N TYR A 73 -8.36 6.79 19.05
CA TYR A 73 -7.87 7.05 17.70
C TYR A 73 -6.43 6.57 17.54
N ILE A 74 -6.04 6.37 16.29
CA ILE A 74 -4.67 6.01 15.91
C ILE A 74 -4.25 6.74 14.62
N THR A 75 -3.01 7.19 14.53
CA THR A 75 -2.49 7.82 13.31
C THR A 75 -1.01 7.49 13.06
N THR A 76 -0.53 7.87 11.88
CA THR A 76 0.87 7.87 11.47
C THR A 76 1.12 9.10 10.61
N PHE A 77 2.38 9.35 10.24
CA PHE A 77 2.74 10.39 9.30
C PHE A 77 3.38 9.81 8.03
N LEU A 78 3.27 10.57 6.94
CA LEU A 78 3.73 10.18 5.60
C LEU A 78 4.96 11.00 5.22
N ASP A 79 5.95 10.33 4.62
CA ASP A 79 7.22 10.94 4.26
C ASP A 79 8.00 10.05 3.28
N ALA A 80 7.35 9.57 2.21
CA ALA A 80 7.95 8.64 1.26
C ALA A 80 7.47 8.86 -0.20
N GLY A 81 7.74 7.89 -1.08
CA GLY A 81 7.11 7.79 -2.38
C GLY A 81 5.62 7.43 -2.25
N TRP A 82 4.80 7.81 -3.24
CA TRP A 82 3.35 7.67 -3.15
C TRP A 82 2.88 6.26 -2.77
N THR A 83 3.46 5.21 -3.36
CA THR A 83 3.03 3.84 -3.04
C THR A 83 3.51 3.35 -1.68
N ASN A 84 4.65 3.84 -1.19
CA ASN A 84 5.06 3.61 0.19
C ASN A 84 4.09 4.30 1.16
N ASP A 85 3.60 5.50 0.83
CA ASP A 85 2.58 6.19 1.60
C ASP A 85 1.24 5.46 1.57
N VAL A 86 0.82 4.93 0.42
CA VAL A 86 -0.36 4.05 0.32
C VAL A 86 -0.20 2.83 1.22
N MET A 87 0.95 2.15 1.17
CA MET A 87 1.23 1.00 2.05
C MET A 87 1.19 1.40 3.53
N THR A 88 1.72 2.57 3.87
CA THR A 88 1.70 3.11 5.24
C THR A 88 0.27 3.36 5.72
N VAL A 89 -0.59 3.95 4.88
CA VAL A 89 -2.01 4.16 5.19
C VAL A 89 -2.74 2.83 5.38
N VAL A 90 -2.52 1.86 4.50
CA VAL A 90 -3.16 0.54 4.60
C VAL A 90 -2.70 -0.20 5.86
N ASN A 91 -1.41 -0.12 6.18
CA ASN A 91 -0.86 -0.66 7.43
C ASN A 91 -1.47 0.04 8.65
N LEU A 92 -1.64 1.36 8.63
CA LEU A 92 -2.28 2.12 9.70
C LEU A 92 -3.72 1.66 9.94
N ILE A 93 -4.50 1.47 8.86
CA ILE A 93 -5.90 1.03 8.99
C ILE A 93 -5.94 -0.36 9.63
N TYR A 94 -5.13 -1.30 9.17
CA TYR A 94 -5.08 -2.64 9.76
C TYR A 94 -4.59 -2.61 11.21
N LEU A 95 -3.58 -1.78 11.52
CA LEU A 95 -3.12 -1.58 12.90
C LEU A 95 -4.24 -1.02 13.79
N GLY A 96 -5.05 -0.08 13.28
CA GLY A 96 -6.21 0.44 14.00
C GLY A 96 -7.26 -0.61 14.28
N MET A 97 -7.53 -1.51 13.33
CA MET A 97 -8.44 -2.65 13.54
C MET A 97 -7.97 -3.54 14.69
N VAL A 98 -6.69 -3.94 14.70
CA VAL A 98 -6.17 -4.83 15.77
C VAL A 98 -5.94 -4.11 17.10
N ALA A 99 -5.75 -2.80 17.08
CA ALA A 99 -5.64 -1.96 18.28
C ALA A 99 -7.00 -1.45 18.79
N SER A 100 -8.11 -1.79 18.14
CA SER A 100 -9.47 -1.31 18.46
C SER A 100 -9.55 0.23 18.52
N ARG A 101 -8.93 0.89 17.53
CA ARG A 101 -8.83 2.35 17.40
C ARG A 101 -9.26 2.82 16.02
N VAL A 102 -9.92 3.98 15.95
CA VAL A 102 -10.31 4.62 14.69
C VAL A 102 -9.06 5.20 14.01
N PRO A 103 -8.70 4.76 12.79
CA PRO A 103 -7.57 5.30 12.05
C PRO A 103 -7.88 6.71 11.57
N VAL A 104 -6.94 7.63 11.80
CA VAL A 104 -6.96 9.01 11.31
C VAL A 104 -5.91 9.12 10.20
N LEU A 105 -6.35 9.22 8.95
CA LEU A 105 -5.47 9.17 7.80
C LEU A 105 -4.78 10.53 7.56
N PRO A 106 -3.45 10.56 7.45
CA PRO A 106 -2.71 11.71 6.95
C PRO A 106 -2.95 11.91 5.44
N PRO A 107 -2.90 13.16 4.94
CA PRO A 107 -2.90 13.40 3.51
C PRO A 107 -1.53 13.04 2.91
N PHE A 108 -1.52 12.66 1.63
CA PHE A 108 -0.31 12.41 0.87
C PHE A 108 0.57 13.67 0.80
N SER A 109 1.85 13.51 1.15
CA SER A 109 2.85 14.57 1.15
C SER A 109 3.63 14.57 -0.17
N PRO A 110 3.87 15.72 -0.82
CA PRO A 110 4.46 15.78 -2.15
C PRO A 110 6.00 15.66 -2.14
N MET A 111 6.57 14.94 -1.18
CA MET A 111 8.02 14.83 -1.00
C MET A 111 8.75 14.40 -2.28
N HIS A 112 8.13 13.54 -3.09
CA HIS A 112 8.71 12.97 -4.31
C HIS A 112 8.24 13.65 -5.61
N VAL A 113 7.23 14.53 -5.57
CA VAL A 113 6.74 15.28 -6.74
C VAL A 113 7.10 16.78 -6.70
N GLY A 114 7.75 17.22 -5.63
CA GLY A 114 8.20 18.60 -5.41
C GLY A 114 7.40 19.31 -4.32
N TYR A 115 8.10 20.01 -3.42
CA TYR A 115 7.52 20.54 -2.19
C TYR A 115 6.47 21.64 -2.40
N GLU A 116 6.45 22.27 -3.56
CA GLU A 116 5.48 23.25 -4.00
C GLU A 116 4.12 22.66 -4.41
N ALA A 117 4.01 21.34 -4.61
CA ALA A 117 2.72 20.72 -4.88
C ALA A 117 1.83 20.71 -3.63
N GLU A 118 0.52 20.60 -3.84
CA GLU A 118 -0.47 20.50 -2.77
C GLU A 118 -0.48 19.10 -2.13
N ASN A 119 -1.09 18.98 -0.94
CA ASN A 119 -1.34 17.68 -0.32
C ASN A 119 -2.67 17.14 -0.85
N PHE A 120 -2.79 15.82 -0.97
CA PHE A 120 -4.04 15.14 -1.35
C PHE A 120 -4.58 14.32 -0.20
N HIS A 121 -5.87 14.39 0.07
CA HIS A 121 -6.52 13.49 1.01
C HIS A 121 -6.57 12.08 0.42
N PHE A 122 -6.66 11.07 1.29
CA PHE A 122 -6.80 9.70 0.83
C PHE A 122 -8.11 9.52 0.05
N ALA A 123 -9.18 10.19 0.50
CA ALA A 123 -10.49 10.19 -0.14
C ALA A 123 -10.51 10.86 -1.53
N ASP A 124 -9.56 11.73 -1.86
CA ASP A 124 -9.47 12.34 -3.19
C ASP A 124 -9.07 11.29 -4.25
N ILE A 125 -8.34 10.26 -3.84
CA ILE A 125 -7.73 9.24 -4.72
C ILE A 125 -8.42 7.89 -4.61
N PHE A 126 -8.90 7.54 -3.41
CA PHE A 126 -9.55 6.27 -3.11
C PHE A 126 -10.99 6.48 -2.63
N ASP A 127 -11.87 5.55 -2.98
CA ASP A 127 -13.26 5.55 -2.55
C ASP A 127 -13.36 5.13 -1.07
N LEU A 128 -13.20 6.12 -0.19
CA LEU A 128 -13.19 5.89 1.26
C LEU A 128 -14.55 5.38 1.80
N PRO A 129 -15.72 5.88 1.35
CA PRO A 129 -17.01 5.27 1.69
C PRO A 129 -17.08 3.78 1.34
N ARG A 130 -16.67 3.40 0.11
CA ARG A 130 -16.63 2.00 -0.30
C ARG A 130 -15.67 1.18 0.55
N LEU A 131 -14.49 1.72 0.88
CA LEU A 131 -13.53 1.04 1.73
C LEU A 131 -14.11 0.76 3.13
N ARG A 132 -14.68 1.77 3.80
CA ARG A 132 -15.33 1.64 5.11
C ARG A 132 -16.40 0.55 5.09
N ALA A 133 -17.26 0.56 4.08
CA ALA A 133 -18.31 -0.44 3.92
C ALA A 133 -17.74 -1.84 3.70
N ALA A 134 -16.72 -1.98 2.86
CA ALA A 134 -16.13 -3.27 2.51
C ALA A 134 -15.39 -3.93 3.69
N ILE A 135 -14.73 -3.15 4.55
CA ILE A 135 -13.99 -3.68 5.70
C ILE A 135 -14.81 -3.67 7.01
N GLY A 136 -15.97 -3.01 7.03
CA GLY A 136 -16.82 -2.90 8.20
C GLY A 136 -16.14 -2.18 9.37
N TYR A 137 -15.38 -1.12 9.09
CA TYR A 137 -14.58 -0.42 10.09
C TYR A 137 -14.56 1.10 9.84
N PRO A 138 -14.65 1.95 10.88
CA PRO A 138 -14.55 3.38 10.72
C PRO A 138 -13.14 3.81 10.38
N ILE A 139 -13.04 4.80 9.50
CA ILE A 139 -11.80 5.47 9.10
C ILE A 139 -12.13 6.94 8.98
N ILE A 140 -11.32 7.84 9.53
CA ILE A 140 -11.48 9.29 9.33
C ILE A 140 -10.17 9.88 8.82
N GLU A 141 -10.18 11.13 8.39
CA GLU A 141 -9.00 11.84 7.90
C GLU A 141 -8.67 13.01 8.83
N TRP A 142 -7.42 13.49 8.79
CA TRP A 142 -6.99 14.61 9.64
C TRP A 142 -7.83 15.88 9.45
N HIS A 143 -8.31 16.12 8.23
CA HIS A 143 -9.15 17.28 7.92
C HIS A 143 -10.54 17.18 8.57
N ASP A 144 -11.02 15.98 8.93
CA ASP A 144 -12.26 15.80 9.69
C ASP A 144 -12.13 16.28 11.14
N LEU A 145 -10.91 16.22 11.70
CA LEU A 145 -10.65 16.56 13.11
C LEU A 145 -10.27 18.02 13.32
N LYS A 146 -9.38 18.54 12.47
CA LYS A 146 -8.73 19.82 12.71
C LYS A 146 -8.59 20.59 11.42
N ASP A 147 -8.89 21.89 11.50
CA ASP A 147 -8.72 22.82 10.39
C ASP A 147 -7.23 22.88 9.96
N PRO A 148 -6.89 22.43 8.73
CA PRO A 148 -5.52 22.43 8.25
C PRO A 148 -4.97 23.84 8.00
N THR A 149 -5.84 24.85 7.88
CA THR A 149 -5.47 26.25 7.65
C THR A 149 -5.31 27.06 8.92
N GLY A 150 -5.66 26.48 10.07
CA GLY A 150 -5.57 27.14 11.36
C GLY A 150 -4.12 27.41 11.80
N ASN A 151 -3.91 28.48 12.55
CA ASN A 151 -2.60 28.82 13.13
C ASN A 151 -2.35 28.18 14.51
N THR A 152 -3.33 27.47 15.05
CA THR A 152 -3.22 26.85 16.37
C THR A 152 -2.44 25.55 16.26
N GLN A 153 -1.26 25.49 16.85
CA GLN A 153 -0.46 24.27 16.88
C GLN A 153 -0.77 23.43 18.12
N ASP A 154 -1.10 22.16 17.92
CA ASP A 154 -1.26 21.20 19.01
C ASP A 154 0.08 20.51 19.30
N VAL A 155 0.38 20.31 20.58
CA VAL A 155 1.55 19.52 20.99
C VAL A 155 1.11 18.11 21.33
N LEU A 156 1.71 17.11 20.68
CA LEU A 156 1.32 15.70 20.81
C LEU A 156 2.53 14.83 21.19
N GLY A 157 2.32 13.88 22.10
CA GLY A 157 3.29 12.81 22.33
C GLY A 157 3.00 11.65 21.38
N CYS A 158 4.02 11.12 20.71
CA CYS A 158 3.93 9.97 19.81
C CYS A 158 4.99 8.92 20.09
N TRP A 159 4.73 7.70 19.64
CA TRP A 159 5.72 6.64 19.54
C TRP A 159 6.59 6.83 18.29
N SER A 160 7.82 6.34 18.34
CA SER A 160 8.73 6.29 17.20
C SER A 160 9.21 4.87 16.95
N CYS A 161 8.79 4.31 15.82
CA CYS A 161 9.29 3.05 15.30
C CYS A 161 10.69 3.24 14.70
N TRP A 162 10.92 4.39 14.03
CA TRP A 162 12.18 4.67 13.35
C TRP A 162 13.38 4.83 14.30
N ALA A 163 13.15 5.46 15.46
CA ALA A 163 14.18 5.70 16.45
C ALA A 163 14.74 4.40 17.06
N LEU A 164 14.02 3.28 16.93
CA LEU A 164 14.48 1.99 17.41
C LEU A 164 15.77 1.53 16.71
N ASP A 165 15.94 1.91 15.43
CA ASP A 165 17.10 1.57 14.61
C ASP A 165 18.03 2.77 14.35
N HIS A 166 17.50 3.99 14.35
CA HIS A 166 18.26 5.19 13.97
C HIS A 166 18.62 6.10 15.14
N GLY A 167 18.05 5.87 16.32
CA GLY A 167 18.27 6.70 17.52
C GLY A 167 17.50 8.02 17.55
N ASN A 168 16.84 8.40 16.45
CA ASN A 168 15.95 9.56 16.37
C ASN A 168 14.68 9.22 15.59
N ALA A 169 13.60 9.95 15.86
CA ALA A 169 12.34 9.78 15.14
C ALA A 169 12.50 10.16 13.66
N ARG A 170 11.66 9.56 12.81
CA ARG A 170 11.58 9.92 11.40
C ARG A 170 11.07 11.36 11.28
N GLY A 171 11.68 12.13 10.38
CA GLY A 171 11.06 13.37 9.92
C GLY A 171 9.72 13.07 9.24
N SER A 172 8.80 14.01 9.29
CA SER A 172 7.59 13.94 8.47
C SER A 172 7.12 15.34 8.15
N ARG A 173 6.67 15.55 6.91
CA ARG A 173 6.01 16.81 6.55
C ARG A 173 4.58 16.78 7.07
N LEU A 174 4.36 17.51 8.15
CA LEU A 174 3.03 17.63 8.75
C LEU A 174 2.25 18.72 8.01
N SER A 175 1.19 18.34 7.33
CA SER A 175 0.22 19.27 6.71
C SER A 175 -0.65 19.98 7.74
N THR A 176 -0.79 19.37 8.92
CA THR A 176 -1.58 19.86 10.05
C THR A 176 -0.63 20.48 11.07
N PRO A 177 -0.96 21.63 11.69
CA PRO A 177 -0.08 22.29 12.64
C PRO A 177 0.02 21.48 13.94
N LEU A 178 0.99 20.57 13.98
CA LEU A 178 1.33 19.72 15.10
C LEU A 178 2.79 19.95 15.50
N ASP A 179 3.08 19.82 16.79
CA ASP A 179 4.43 19.80 17.34
C ASP A 179 4.61 18.52 18.16
N ILE A 180 5.45 17.62 17.68
CA ILE A 180 5.45 16.23 18.16
C ILE A 180 6.65 15.95 19.03
N SER A 181 6.39 15.40 20.21
CA SER A 181 7.39 14.80 21.11
C SER A 181 7.39 13.29 20.90
N TYR A 182 8.55 12.70 20.64
CA TYR A 182 8.64 11.28 20.30
C TYR A 182 9.26 10.44 21.40
N THR A 183 8.67 9.28 21.68
CA THR A 183 9.23 8.23 22.54
C THR A 183 9.53 6.99 21.71
N VAL A 184 10.72 6.42 21.83
CA VAL A 184 11.07 5.19 21.11
C VAL A 184 10.13 4.06 21.54
N VAL A 185 9.64 3.27 20.58
CA VAL A 185 8.87 2.06 20.91
C VAL A 185 9.75 1.07 21.70
N PRO A 186 9.18 0.24 22.60
CA PRO A 186 9.96 -0.77 23.29
C PRO A 186 10.61 -1.78 22.31
N PRO A 187 11.83 -2.29 22.59
CA PRO A 187 12.47 -3.30 21.75
C PRO A 187 11.65 -4.58 21.55
N SER A 188 10.72 -4.89 22.47
CA SER A 188 9.78 -6.01 22.34
C SER A 188 8.78 -5.85 21.18
N ALA A 189 8.63 -4.64 20.62
CA ALA A 189 7.84 -4.41 19.42
C ALA A 189 8.62 -4.69 18.12
N ARG A 190 9.95 -4.91 18.18
CA ARG A 190 10.76 -5.26 17.01
C ARG A 190 10.42 -6.67 16.55
N LEU A 191 10.28 -6.82 15.23
CA LEU A 191 10.18 -8.12 14.59
C LEU A 191 11.56 -8.56 14.09
N LEU A 192 12.06 -7.95 13.02
CA LEU A 192 13.39 -8.18 12.45
C LEU A 192 13.82 -6.99 11.58
N ASN A 193 15.11 -6.65 11.60
CA ASN A 193 15.65 -5.46 10.91
C ASN A 193 14.85 -4.19 11.30
N LEU A 194 14.52 -3.34 10.33
CA LEU A 194 13.70 -2.14 10.51
C LEU A 194 12.21 -2.43 10.79
N HIS A 195 11.78 -3.71 10.81
CA HIS A 195 10.38 -4.05 10.94
C HIS A 195 9.93 -4.15 12.40
N THR A 196 8.74 -3.60 12.64
CA THR A 196 8.00 -3.74 13.89
C THR A 196 6.81 -4.68 13.71
N SER A 197 6.37 -5.31 14.80
CA SER A 197 5.21 -6.21 14.79
C SER A 197 3.89 -5.44 14.95
N TYR A 198 2.85 -5.80 14.18
CA TYR A 198 1.49 -5.28 14.39
C TYR A 198 1.02 -5.43 15.84
N TRP A 199 1.20 -6.62 16.42
CA TRP A 199 0.79 -6.88 17.80
C TRP A 199 1.69 -6.20 18.82
N GLY A 200 2.98 -6.05 18.49
CA GLY A 200 3.93 -5.26 19.29
C GLY A 200 3.51 -3.79 19.40
N LEU A 201 3.07 -3.19 18.29
CA LEU A 201 2.58 -1.81 18.27
C LEU A 201 1.17 -1.69 18.86
N ALA A 202 0.27 -2.61 18.55
CA ALA A 202 -1.10 -2.61 19.07
C ALA A 202 -1.13 -2.68 20.60
N LYS A 203 -0.22 -3.46 21.21
CA LYS A 203 -0.02 -3.53 22.67
C LYS A 203 0.16 -2.15 23.31
N LEU A 204 0.79 -1.20 22.63
CA LEU A 204 1.04 0.17 23.13
C LEU A 204 -0.24 1.03 23.17
N GLY A 205 -1.30 0.58 22.50
CA GLY A 205 -2.63 1.17 22.54
C GLY A 205 -3.54 0.61 23.63
N PHE A 206 -3.13 -0.44 24.37
CA PHE A 206 -3.92 -1.04 25.45
C PHE A 206 -3.35 -0.67 26.83
N PRO A 207 -4.19 -0.56 27.88
CA PRO A 207 -3.76 -0.07 29.20
C PRO A 207 -2.53 -0.78 29.77
N ASP A 208 -2.55 -2.11 29.88
CA ASP A 208 -1.46 -2.88 30.49
C ASP A 208 -0.14 -2.74 29.71
N GLY A 209 -0.22 -2.91 28.39
CA GLY A 209 0.94 -2.86 27.52
C GLY A 209 1.56 -1.46 27.44
N ARG A 210 0.70 -0.44 27.48
CA ARG A 210 1.10 0.96 27.54
C ARG A 210 1.73 1.32 28.89
N GLU A 211 1.15 0.90 30.02
CA GLU A 211 1.73 1.14 31.34
C GLU A 211 3.13 0.55 31.44
N GLU A 212 3.30 -0.71 30.99
CA GLU A 212 4.60 -1.38 30.92
C GLU A 212 5.61 -0.59 30.08
N ALA A 213 5.23 -0.17 28.88
CA ALA A 213 6.10 0.58 27.97
C ALA A 213 6.51 1.96 28.51
N LEU A 214 5.67 2.58 29.34
CA LEU A 214 5.90 3.93 29.85
C LEU A 214 6.73 3.98 31.15
N ARG A 215 7.01 2.84 31.82
CA ARG A 215 7.75 2.82 33.10
C ARG A 215 9.11 3.52 33.01
N ASP A 216 9.83 3.28 31.92
CA ASP A 216 11.18 3.82 31.67
C ASP A 216 11.24 4.73 30.43
N ALA A 217 10.08 5.13 29.90
CA ALA A 217 9.98 5.94 28.69
C ALA A 217 10.59 7.33 28.90
N LYS A 218 11.43 7.73 27.94
CA LYS A 218 12.06 9.06 27.90
C LYS A 218 11.72 9.73 26.57
N PRO A 219 10.68 10.57 26.52
CA PRO A 219 10.33 11.30 25.31
C PRO A 219 11.43 12.30 24.96
N SER A 220 11.70 12.46 23.67
CA SER A 220 12.48 13.56 23.12
C SER A 220 11.64 14.83 23.06
N PRO A 221 12.21 16.01 23.35
CA PRO A 221 11.48 17.26 23.29
C PRO A 221 10.99 17.53 21.86
N SER A 222 9.77 18.08 21.77
CA SER A 222 9.17 18.53 20.51
C SER A 222 10.03 19.61 19.84
N SER A 223 9.92 19.75 18.52
CA SER A 223 10.85 20.57 17.75
C SER A 223 10.64 22.07 17.98
N GLN A 224 9.38 22.51 18.11
CA GLN A 224 9.04 23.94 18.20
C GLN A 224 8.92 24.43 19.65
N HIS A 225 8.10 23.76 20.46
CA HIS A 225 7.83 24.17 21.84
C HIS A 225 8.75 23.50 22.87
N ARG A 226 9.63 22.59 22.45
CA ARG A 226 10.57 21.87 23.33
C ARG A 226 9.87 21.13 24.48
N ARG A 227 8.67 20.62 24.23
CA ARG A 227 7.87 19.90 25.23
C ARG A 227 8.20 18.41 25.17
N GLU A 228 8.39 17.82 26.35
CA GLU A 228 8.54 16.38 26.51
C GLU A 228 7.18 15.80 26.93
N LEU A 229 6.50 15.14 26.01
CA LEU A 229 5.20 14.52 26.25
C LEU A 229 5.30 13.01 26.06
N LEU A 230 4.75 12.26 27.01
CA LEU A 230 4.53 10.84 26.80
C LEU A 230 3.53 10.63 25.66
N PRO A 231 3.65 9.53 24.89
CA PRO A 231 2.74 9.20 23.80
C PRO A 231 1.28 9.33 24.21
N ASP A 232 0.39 9.94 23.43
CA ASP A 232 -1.00 10.15 23.86
C ASP A 232 -1.82 8.85 23.85
N ASP A 233 -2.73 8.68 24.83
CA ASP A 233 -3.59 7.50 24.92
C ASP A 233 -4.92 7.67 24.17
N HIS A 234 -5.43 8.89 24.03
CA HIS A 234 -6.66 9.18 23.30
C HIS A 234 -6.42 9.07 21.79
N ILE A 235 -5.30 9.63 21.30
CA ILE A 235 -4.82 9.48 19.93
C ILE A 235 -3.41 8.91 19.91
N THR A 236 -3.32 7.59 19.77
CA THR A 236 -2.01 6.94 19.65
C THR A 236 -1.40 7.25 18.28
N CYS A 237 -0.16 7.68 18.25
CA CYS A 237 0.50 8.04 16.99
C CYS A 237 1.89 7.42 16.89
N PHE A 238 2.28 7.10 15.66
CA PHE A 238 3.59 6.56 15.31
C PHE A 238 4.24 7.47 14.27
N ASP A 239 5.56 7.66 14.33
CA ASP A 239 6.28 8.42 13.29
C ASP A 239 6.15 7.77 11.91
N THR A 240 6.23 6.44 11.85
CA THR A 240 5.98 5.67 10.64
C THR A 240 5.50 4.26 10.97
N VAL A 241 4.58 3.77 10.15
CA VAL A 241 4.14 2.36 10.12
C VAL A 241 4.36 1.74 8.75
N TYR A 242 5.32 2.25 7.97
CA TYR A 242 5.67 1.66 6.68
C TYR A 242 6.27 0.25 6.85
N PHE A 243 7.20 0.10 7.79
CA PHE A 243 7.86 -1.16 8.15
C PHE A 243 7.15 -1.89 9.30
N VAL A 244 5.84 -2.12 9.18
CA VAL A 244 5.12 -2.97 10.14
C VAL A 244 4.68 -4.27 9.46
N SER A 245 4.77 -5.39 10.18
CA SER A 245 4.40 -6.71 9.68
C SER A 245 3.87 -7.59 10.80
N ALA A 246 3.21 -8.70 10.48
CA ALA A 246 2.66 -9.62 11.47
C ALA A 246 3.70 -10.66 11.91
N LEU A 247 4.34 -11.34 10.95
CA LEU A 247 5.24 -12.47 11.15
C LEU A 247 6.56 -12.32 10.40
N ASP A 248 6.53 -12.00 9.11
CA ASP A 248 7.71 -11.88 8.25
C ASP A 248 8.02 -10.41 7.90
N PRO A 249 9.29 -10.01 7.75
CA PRO A 249 9.62 -8.72 7.14
C PRO A 249 9.00 -8.58 5.76
N PHE A 250 8.46 -7.39 5.49
CA PHE A 250 7.93 -7.02 4.18
C PHE A 250 6.92 -8.03 3.61
N GLU A 251 5.99 -8.47 4.45
CA GLU A 251 4.90 -9.40 4.12
C GLU A 251 4.03 -8.97 2.95
N TRP A 252 4.10 -7.71 2.52
CA TRP A 252 3.43 -7.21 1.32
C TRP A 252 3.72 -8.04 0.06
N GLU A 253 4.82 -8.78 -0.02
CA GLU A 253 5.07 -9.68 -1.16
C GLU A 253 4.32 -11.01 -1.08
N LYS A 254 3.69 -11.29 0.07
CA LYS A 254 3.05 -12.57 0.36
C LYS A 254 1.54 -12.48 0.19
N ASP A 255 0.93 -13.64 -0.02
CA ASP A 255 -0.52 -13.82 -0.13
C ASP A 255 -1.24 -13.74 1.23
N HIS A 256 -0.50 -14.00 2.32
CA HIS A 256 -0.97 -13.92 3.69
C HIS A 256 -0.78 -12.53 4.34
N SER A 257 -0.27 -11.54 3.59
CA SER A 257 -0.14 -10.15 4.05
C SER A 257 -1.46 -9.64 4.64
N PRO A 258 -1.53 -9.37 5.95
CA PRO A 258 -2.80 -9.00 6.56
C PRO A 258 -3.26 -7.60 6.12
N SER A 259 -2.34 -6.64 6.00
CA SER A 259 -2.66 -5.29 5.51
C SER A 259 -3.27 -5.33 4.11
N TRP A 260 -2.70 -6.12 3.20
CA TRP A 260 -3.29 -6.28 1.88
C TRP A 260 -4.65 -6.99 1.92
N ARG A 261 -4.73 -8.15 2.58
CA ARG A 261 -5.93 -9.01 2.58
C ARG A 261 -7.14 -8.34 3.20
N PHE A 262 -6.95 -7.66 4.33
CA PHE A 262 -8.05 -7.09 5.12
C PHE A 262 -8.35 -5.64 4.76
N VAL A 263 -7.41 -4.93 4.11
CA VAL A 263 -7.60 -3.51 3.79
C VAL A 263 -7.23 -3.20 2.34
N GLY A 264 -5.99 -3.44 1.92
CA GLY A 264 -5.46 -2.96 0.64
C GLY A 264 -6.26 -3.41 -0.58
N ARG A 265 -6.71 -4.67 -0.62
CA ARG A 265 -7.54 -5.19 -1.72
C ARG A 265 -8.91 -4.51 -1.83
N HIS A 266 -9.38 -3.85 -0.78
CA HIS A 266 -10.66 -3.15 -0.71
C HIS A 266 -10.54 -1.65 -1.03
N ALA A 267 -9.34 -1.08 -1.03
CA ALA A 267 -9.09 0.34 -1.28
C ALA A 267 -9.15 0.67 -2.78
N ARG A 268 -10.35 0.66 -3.36
CA ARG A 268 -10.60 0.99 -4.77
C ARG A 268 -10.39 2.47 -5.04
N PHE A 269 -9.97 2.82 -6.26
CA PHE A 269 -9.84 4.22 -6.66
C PHE A 269 -11.18 4.94 -6.64
N HIS A 270 -11.12 6.24 -6.38
CA HIS A 270 -12.27 7.12 -6.42
C HIS A 270 -12.86 7.16 -7.85
N PRO A 271 -14.20 7.10 -8.04
CA PRO A 271 -14.81 7.03 -9.37
C PRO A 271 -14.41 8.17 -10.33
N ASN A 272 -14.24 9.39 -9.81
CA ASN A 272 -13.77 10.51 -10.64
C ASN A 272 -12.35 10.32 -11.14
N MET A 273 -11.49 9.68 -10.34
CA MET A 273 -10.13 9.38 -10.74
C MET A 273 -10.08 8.24 -11.77
N ILE A 274 -10.97 7.25 -11.65
CA ILE A 274 -11.14 6.20 -12.68
C ILE A 274 -11.53 6.83 -14.01
N LYS A 275 -12.53 7.73 -14.02
CA LYS A 275 -12.95 8.44 -15.24
C LYS A 275 -11.81 9.22 -15.89
N LEU A 276 -11.00 9.90 -15.07
CA LEU A 276 -9.83 10.62 -15.54
C LEU A 276 -8.79 9.67 -16.14
N ALA A 277 -8.48 8.56 -15.46
CA ALA A 277 -7.56 7.55 -15.97
C ALA A 277 -8.07 6.97 -17.30
N GLU A 278 -9.36 6.62 -17.40
CA GLU A 278 -9.96 6.12 -18.65
C GLU A 278 -9.82 7.12 -19.81
N GLN A 279 -9.96 8.42 -19.57
CA GLN A 279 -9.74 9.44 -20.62
C GLN A 279 -8.32 9.39 -21.19
N TYR A 280 -7.31 9.28 -20.33
CA TYR A 280 -5.91 9.16 -20.76
C TYR A 280 -5.63 7.81 -21.44
N LEU A 281 -6.24 6.74 -20.94
CA LEU A 281 -6.09 5.40 -21.50
C LEU A 281 -6.65 5.32 -22.92
N ARG A 282 -7.80 5.96 -23.16
CA ARG A 282 -8.41 6.08 -24.49
C ARG A 282 -7.49 6.77 -25.47
N LYS A 283 -6.88 7.88 -25.07
CA LYS A 283 -5.90 8.58 -25.90
C LYS A 283 -4.70 7.69 -26.23
N ALA A 284 -4.16 7.00 -25.22
CA ALA A 284 -3.02 6.10 -25.41
C ALA A 284 -3.32 4.98 -26.42
N PHE A 285 -4.55 4.44 -26.41
CA PHE A 285 -5.00 3.44 -27.38
C PHE A 285 -5.65 4.02 -28.64
N SER A 286 -5.60 5.35 -28.84
CA SER A 286 -6.23 6.03 -29.99
C SER A 286 -7.73 5.73 -30.16
N LEU A 287 -8.43 5.58 -29.03
CA LEU A 287 -9.88 5.31 -28.97
C LEU A 287 -10.69 6.60 -28.96
N THR A 288 -11.86 6.55 -29.59
CA THR A 288 -12.85 7.63 -29.53
C THR A 288 -13.64 7.63 -28.22
N GLU A 289 -14.37 8.72 -27.94
CA GLU A 289 -15.20 8.82 -26.75
C GLU A 289 -16.31 7.77 -26.79
N GLY A 290 -16.42 6.95 -25.74
CA GLY A 290 -17.44 5.92 -25.61
C GLY A 290 -17.10 4.55 -26.22
N GLU A 291 -15.98 4.41 -26.95
CA GLU A 291 -15.50 3.07 -27.36
C GLU A 291 -15.23 2.17 -26.13
N GLU A 292 -15.15 0.87 -26.30
CA GLU A 292 -14.75 0.01 -25.18
C GLU A 292 -13.22 0.04 -25.04
N ILE A 293 -12.70 0.18 -23.82
CA ILE A 293 -11.26 0.03 -23.58
C ILE A 293 -10.97 -1.47 -23.63
N PRO A 294 -10.06 -1.95 -24.51
CA PRO A 294 -9.78 -3.37 -24.62
C PRO A 294 -9.18 -3.90 -23.32
N LYS A 295 -9.31 -5.22 -23.11
CA LYS A 295 -8.50 -5.89 -22.09
C LYS A 295 -7.02 -5.78 -22.50
N PHE A 296 -6.19 -5.23 -21.62
CA PHE A 296 -4.79 -4.95 -21.93
C PHE A 296 -3.85 -5.45 -20.85
N ILE A 297 -2.57 -5.55 -21.18
CA ILE A 297 -1.49 -5.78 -20.21
C ILE A 297 -0.92 -4.43 -19.81
N SER A 298 -0.98 -4.11 -18.52
CA SER A 298 -0.31 -2.93 -17.98
C SER A 298 1.13 -3.29 -17.59
N MET A 299 2.05 -2.34 -17.74
CA MET A 299 3.43 -2.53 -17.33
C MET A 299 3.94 -1.34 -16.52
N HIS A 300 4.76 -1.65 -15.52
CA HIS A 300 5.54 -0.65 -14.79
C HIS A 300 7.02 -1.06 -14.81
N ILE A 301 7.82 -0.32 -15.59
CA ILE A 301 9.25 -0.55 -15.70
C ILE A 301 9.99 0.58 -14.97
N ARG A 302 10.52 0.28 -13.79
CA ARG A 302 11.33 1.22 -13.00
C ARG A 302 12.79 1.13 -13.48
N HIS A 303 13.20 2.07 -14.34
CA HIS A 303 14.46 2.03 -15.08
C HIS A 303 15.30 3.30 -14.90
N GLY A 304 14.68 4.38 -14.43
CA GLY A 304 15.31 5.68 -14.19
C GLY A 304 16.14 5.71 -12.91
N ASP A 305 15.50 6.06 -11.78
CA ASP A 305 16.21 6.29 -10.51
C ASP A 305 16.75 4.99 -9.88
N PHE A 306 16.19 3.85 -10.25
CA PHE A 306 16.66 2.54 -9.78
C PHE A 306 18.09 2.23 -10.24
N ARG A 307 18.63 2.96 -11.22
CA ARG A 307 20.03 2.88 -11.60
C ARG A 307 20.95 3.09 -10.39
N ASP A 308 20.54 3.90 -9.42
CA ASP A 308 21.36 4.17 -8.24
C ASP A 308 21.52 2.92 -7.35
N TYR A 309 20.61 1.93 -7.45
CA TYR A 309 20.76 0.61 -6.81
C TYR A 309 21.68 -0.35 -7.57
N CYS A 310 22.11 0.00 -8.78
CA CYS A 310 23.05 -0.80 -9.56
C CYS A 310 24.50 -0.70 -9.07
N GLY A 311 24.80 0.27 -8.19
CA GLY A 311 26.17 0.54 -7.77
C GLY A 311 27.07 0.82 -8.97
N ASP A 312 28.20 0.13 -9.06
CA ASP A 312 29.16 0.27 -10.16
C ASP A 312 28.80 -0.55 -11.41
N ALA A 313 27.72 -1.36 -11.38
CA ALA A 313 27.34 -2.16 -12.52
C ALA A 313 26.78 -1.28 -13.64
N PRO A 314 27.20 -1.48 -14.90
CA PRO A 314 26.58 -0.83 -16.05
C PRO A 314 25.07 -1.07 -16.09
N LYS A 315 24.31 -0.06 -16.53
CA LYS A 315 22.85 -0.09 -16.54
C LYS A 315 22.31 -1.31 -17.27
N GLU A 316 22.96 -1.70 -18.36
CA GLU A 316 22.60 -2.83 -19.22
C GLU A 316 22.73 -4.20 -18.51
N HIS A 317 23.58 -4.26 -17.47
CA HIS A 317 23.80 -5.47 -16.68
C HIS A 317 22.93 -5.53 -15.42
N CYS A 318 22.36 -4.40 -15.00
CA CYS A 318 21.54 -4.27 -13.81
C CYS A 318 20.05 -4.13 -14.13
N MET A 319 19.71 -3.53 -15.28
CA MET A 319 18.36 -3.32 -15.73
C MET A 319 17.96 -4.21 -16.90
N ALA A 320 16.74 -4.72 -16.86
CA ALA A 320 16.23 -5.63 -17.88
C ALA A 320 16.15 -4.93 -19.26
N PRO A 321 16.77 -5.49 -20.31
CA PRO A 321 16.59 -4.97 -21.66
C PRO A 321 15.14 -5.19 -22.14
N VAL A 322 14.71 -4.39 -23.12
CA VAL A 322 13.35 -4.46 -23.69
C VAL A 322 13.00 -5.85 -24.24
N SER A 323 13.99 -6.61 -24.71
CA SER A 323 13.80 -8.00 -25.15
C SER A 323 13.29 -8.91 -24.04
N VAL A 324 13.83 -8.80 -22.82
CA VAL A 324 13.43 -9.60 -21.65
C VAL A 324 12.05 -9.19 -21.16
N ILE A 325 11.76 -7.88 -21.22
CA ILE A 325 10.43 -7.35 -20.91
C ILE A 325 9.39 -7.91 -21.91
N ALA A 326 9.74 -8.01 -23.20
CA ALA A 326 8.86 -8.59 -24.21
C ALA A 326 8.60 -10.09 -23.99
N GLU A 327 9.61 -10.85 -23.59
CA GLU A 327 9.41 -12.26 -23.20
C GLU A 327 8.43 -12.40 -22.02
N ALA A 328 8.54 -11.52 -21.02
CA ALA A 328 7.60 -11.49 -19.88
C ALA A 328 6.17 -11.12 -20.31
N VAL A 329 6.01 -10.19 -21.27
CA VAL A 329 4.68 -9.88 -21.85
C VAL A 329 4.10 -11.12 -22.52
N ASP A 330 4.88 -11.85 -23.32
CA ASP A 330 4.40 -13.06 -23.99
C ASP A 330 4.07 -14.18 -23.00
N GLU A 331 4.81 -14.32 -21.90
CA GLU A 331 4.47 -15.23 -20.80
C GLU A 331 3.10 -14.90 -20.18
N VAL A 332 2.86 -13.62 -19.89
CA VAL A 332 1.57 -13.15 -19.35
C VAL A 332 0.44 -13.40 -20.34
N ARG A 333 0.63 -13.10 -21.63
CA ARG A 333 -0.37 -13.37 -22.69
C ARG A 333 -0.69 -14.86 -22.79
N ALA A 334 0.32 -15.72 -22.78
CA ALA A 334 0.15 -17.16 -22.81
C ALA A 334 -0.59 -17.68 -21.57
N SER A 335 -0.27 -17.13 -20.39
CA SER A 335 -0.93 -17.46 -19.13
C SER A 335 -2.39 -17.00 -19.09
N LEU A 336 -2.71 -15.80 -19.57
CA LEU A 336 -4.08 -15.30 -19.69
C LEU A 336 -4.93 -16.21 -20.58
N LYS A 337 -4.38 -16.61 -21.74
CA LYS A 337 -5.08 -17.47 -22.68
C LYS A 337 -5.30 -18.87 -22.11
N SER A 338 -4.26 -19.48 -21.54
CA SER A 338 -4.32 -20.87 -21.06
C SER A 338 -5.09 -21.05 -19.76
N ARG A 339 -5.00 -20.10 -18.83
CA ARG A 339 -5.59 -20.21 -17.49
C ARG A 339 -6.96 -19.54 -17.37
N LEU A 340 -7.18 -18.45 -18.09
CA LEU A 340 -8.40 -17.64 -17.99
C LEU A 340 -9.21 -17.61 -19.29
N GLY A 341 -8.71 -18.20 -20.39
CA GLY A 341 -9.37 -18.12 -21.70
C GLY A 341 -9.37 -16.72 -22.31
N ILE A 342 -8.57 -15.78 -21.77
CA ILE A 342 -8.54 -14.38 -22.20
C ILE A 342 -7.41 -14.20 -23.21
N SER A 343 -7.73 -13.73 -24.41
CA SER A 343 -6.73 -13.38 -25.42
C SER A 343 -6.52 -11.87 -25.43
N VAL A 344 -5.26 -11.44 -25.39
CA VAL A 344 -4.84 -10.03 -25.49
C VAL A 344 -3.91 -9.89 -26.71
N SER A 345 -4.18 -8.91 -27.56
CA SER A 345 -3.38 -8.57 -28.73
C SER A 345 -1.94 -8.20 -28.34
N SER A 346 -0.99 -8.33 -29.26
CA SER A 346 0.41 -7.93 -29.02
C SER A 346 0.58 -6.42 -28.86
N THR A 347 -0.39 -5.62 -29.32
CA THR A 347 -0.40 -4.16 -29.24
C THR A 347 -1.27 -3.62 -28.10
N GLU A 348 -2.05 -4.47 -27.43
CA GLU A 348 -2.87 -4.11 -26.27
C GLU A 348 -2.02 -4.15 -24.99
N VAL A 349 -0.95 -3.38 -25.00
CA VAL A 349 0.04 -3.25 -23.92
C VAL A 349 0.22 -1.77 -23.62
N LEU A 350 0.12 -1.40 -22.35
CA LEU A 350 0.38 -0.04 -21.89
C LEU A 350 1.63 -0.02 -21.01
N VAL A 351 2.60 0.81 -21.39
CA VAL A 351 3.87 0.96 -20.70
C VAL A 351 3.88 2.24 -19.87
N THR A 352 4.24 2.10 -18.59
CA THR A 352 4.59 3.23 -17.72
C THR A 352 6.03 3.03 -17.23
N SER A 353 6.83 4.09 -17.26
CA SER A 353 8.23 4.05 -16.84
C SER A 353 8.72 5.45 -16.44
N ASP A 354 9.71 5.49 -15.54
CA ASP A 354 10.48 6.69 -15.22
C ASP A 354 11.69 6.90 -16.15
N GLU A 355 11.86 6.06 -17.18
CA GLU A 355 12.91 6.20 -18.20
C GLU A 355 12.79 7.51 -19.00
N GLN A 356 13.94 8.13 -19.28
CA GLN A 356 14.08 9.34 -20.08
C GLN A 356 14.85 9.12 -21.39
N ASP A 357 15.50 7.96 -21.58
CA ASP A 357 16.25 7.62 -22.80
C ASP A 357 15.31 7.45 -24.02
N PRO A 358 15.40 8.34 -25.04
CA PRO A 358 14.58 8.22 -26.25
C PRO A 358 14.84 6.93 -27.04
N ALA A 359 16.04 6.35 -26.97
CA ALA A 359 16.36 5.10 -27.65
C ALA A 359 15.68 3.88 -27.00
N TRP A 360 15.40 3.96 -25.70
CA TRP A 360 14.59 2.96 -25.01
C TRP A 360 13.12 3.07 -25.42
N TRP A 361 12.57 4.29 -25.42
CA TRP A 361 11.19 4.53 -25.85
C TRP A 361 10.96 4.17 -27.33
N ALA A 362 11.92 4.42 -28.21
CA ALA A 362 11.83 3.99 -29.61
C ALA A 362 11.67 2.46 -29.75
N GLN A 363 12.31 1.66 -28.88
CA GLN A 363 12.13 0.20 -28.88
C GLN A 363 10.74 -0.24 -28.38
N ILE A 364 10.10 0.57 -27.53
CA ILE A 364 8.71 0.38 -27.10
C ILE A 364 7.77 0.70 -28.26
N ASP A 365 7.99 1.82 -28.95
CA ASP A 365 7.18 2.25 -30.11
C ASP A 365 7.25 1.25 -31.27
N GLU A 366 8.43 0.69 -31.55
CA GLU A 366 8.63 -0.34 -32.58
C GLU A 366 7.77 -1.60 -32.35
N ARG A 367 7.34 -1.85 -31.11
CA ARG A 367 6.45 -2.98 -30.75
C ARG A 367 4.97 -2.63 -30.87
N GLY A 368 4.64 -1.36 -31.10
CA GLY A 368 3.28 -0.86 -31.10
C GLY A 368 2.63 -0.88 -29.71
N TRP A 369 3.44 -0.81 -28.65
CA TRP A 369 2.94 -0.68 -27.28
C TRP A 369 2.61 0.77 -26.99
N ALA A 370 1.48 1.00 -26.32
CA ALA A 370 1.03 2.34 -25.97
C ALA A 370 1.79 2.85 -24.74
N HIS A 371 2.00 4.17 -24.68
CA HIS A 371 2.44 4.86 -23.47
C HIS A 371 1.81 6.25 -23.44
N ILE A 372 1.84 6.90 -22.28
CA ILE A 372 1.33 8.27 -22.13
C ILE A 372 2.49 9.23 -22.13
N ASP A 373 2.49 10.17 -23.08
CA ASP A 373 3.37 11.32 -23.03
C ASP A 373 2.71 12.43 -22.20
N HIS A 374 2.98 12.43 -20.89
CA HIS A 374 2.44 13.43 -19.97
C HIS A 374 2.84 14.87 -20.32
N LYS A 375 3.96 15.06 -21.03
CA LYS A 375 4.44 16.38 -21.47
C LYS A 375 3.63 16.84 -22.69
N ALA A 376 3.41 15.98 -23.68
CA ALA A 376 2.52 16.27 -24.81
C ALA A 376 1.09 16.56 -24.33
N GLU A 377 0.62 15.81 -23.33
CA GLU A 377 -0.69 16.01 -22.71
C GLU A 377 -0.76 17.23 -21.79
N GLN A 378 0.36 17.87 -21.44
CA GLN A 378 0.44 18.98 -20.49
C GLN A 378 -0.25 18.64 -19.15
N THR A 379 0.00 17.43 -18.66
CA THR A 379 -0.75 16.87 -17.52
C THR A 379 -0.50 17.70 -16.25
N VAL A 380 0.75 18.11 -16.03
CA VAL A 380 1.13 18.91 -14.86
C VAL A 380 0.50 20.29 -14.92
N GLU A 381 0.51 20.93 -16.10
CA GLU A 381 -0.04 22.27 -16.29
C GLU A 381 -1.57 22.30 -16.15
N LYS A 382 -2.24 21.22 -16.56
CA LYS A 382 -3.71 21.13 -16.53
C LYS A 382 -4.24 20.69 -15.17
N LEU A 383 -3.55 19.77 -14.50
CA LEU A 383 -4.09 19.05 -13.33
C LEU A 383 -3.22 19.20 -12.08
N GLY A 384 -1.93 19.47 -12.23
CA GLY A 384 -0.98 19.58 -11.11
C GLY A 384 0.05 18.45 -11.08
N ARG A 385 1.09 18.63 -10.26
CA ARG A 385 2.32 17.81 -10.25
C ARG A 385 2.11 16.35 -9.84
N TRP A 386 1.05 16.06 -9.08
CA TRP A 386 0.74 14.69 -8.67
C TRP A 386 0.13 13.83 -9.76
N TYR A 387 -0.63 14.44 -10.67
CA TYR A 387 -1.51 13.71 -11.58
C TYR A 387 -0.80 12.75 -12.52
N PRO A 388 0.43 13.01 -13.04
CA PRO A 388 1.18 11.98 -13.76
C PRO A 388 1.35 10.70 -12.94
N THR A 389 1.75 10.81 -11.67
CA THR A 389 1.95 9.66 -10.78
C THR A 389 0.63 8.93 -10.49
N PHE A 390 -0.47 9.67 -10.25
CA PHE A 390 -1.77 9.07 -10.00
C PHE A 390 -2.32 8.35 -11.23
N ILE A 391 -2.25 8.97 -12.40
CA ILE A 391 -2.73 8.40 -13.66
C ILE A 391 -1.96 7.13 -13.98
N ASP A 392 -0.62 7.18 -13.97
CA ASP A 392 0.21 6.01 -14.21
C ASP A 392 -0.09 4.88 -13.22
N GLY A 393 -0.16 5.19 -11.92
CA GLY A 393 -0.49 4.23 -10.88
C GLY A 393 -1.86 3.57 -11.04
N MET A 394 -2.83 4.31 -11.56
CA MET A 394 -4.16 3.79 -11.86
C MET A 394 -4.12 2.87 -13.07
N HIS A 395 -3.49 3.30 -14.16
CA HIS A 395 -3.35 2.47 -15.36
C HIS A 395 -2.60 1.17 -15.12
N GLN A 396 -1.54 1.22 -14.32
CA GLN A 396 -0.80 0.03 -13.87
C GLN A 396 -1.73 -1.00 -13.21
N SER A 397 -2.77 -0.53 -12.51
CA SER A 397 -3.72 -1.35 -11.77
C SER A 397 -4.96 -1.78 -12.58
N MET A 398 -5.16 -1.23 -13.78
CA MET A 398 -6.36 -1.45 -14.61
C MET A 398 -6.24 -2.62 -15.60
N GLY A 399 -5.02 -3.12 -15.86
CA GLY A 399 -4.79 -4.22 -16.78
C GLY A 399 -5.43 -5.54 -16.34
N ILE A 400 -5.69 -6.43 -17.30
CA ILE A 400 -6.03 -7.84 -17.01
C ILE A 400 -4.77 -8.69 -16.83
N GLY A 401 -3.65 -8.23 -17.40
CA GLY A 401 -2.32 -8.78 -17.17
C GLY A 401 -1.35 -7.71 -16.68
N PHE A 402 -0.27 -8.11 -16.01
CA PHE A 402 0.73 -7.17 -15.50
C PHE A 402 2.17 -7.65 -15.67
N VAL A 403 3.07 -6.73 -16.06
CA VAL A 403 4.53 -6.93 -16.02
C VAL A 403 5.16 -5.79 -15.21
N GLY A 404 5.83 -6.11 -14.11
CA GLY A 404 6.43 -5.11 -13.22
C GLY A 404 7.91 -5.32 -12.96
N THR A 405 8.62 -4.29 -12.51
CA THR A 405 9.98 -4.41 -11.97
C THR A 405 10.00 -4.96 -10.55
N GLU A 406 10.76 -6.02 -10.31
CA GLU A 406 10.99 -6.59 -8.97
C GLU A 406 11.62 -5.55 -8.01
N GLY A 407 11.20 -5.56 -6.73
CA GLY A 407 11.68 -4.61 -5.72
C GLY A 407 11.00 -3.23 -5.74
N SER A 408 10.22 -2.91 -6.78
CA SER A 408 9.45 -1.67 -6.82
C SER A 408 8.10 -1.84 -6.11
N THR A 409 7.80 -0.98 -5.13
CA THR A 409 6.50 -0.94 -4.46
C THR A 409 5.36 -0.51 -5.38
N MET A 410 5.65 0.30 -6.41
CA MET A 410 4.70 0.64 -7.48
C MET A 410 4.26 -0.64 -8.21
N SER A 411 5.24 -1.43 -8.67
CA SER A 411 4.97 -2.69 -9.36
C SER A 411 4.22 -3.69 -8.47
N LEU A 412 4.63 -3.82 -7.20
CA LEU A 412 4.01 -4.76 -6.26
C LEU A 412 2.53 -4.44 -6.03
N LEU A 413 2.19 -3.17 -5.76
CA LEU A 413 0.80 -2.78 -5.56
C LEU A 413 -0.02 -2.94 -6.84
N ALA A 414 0.53 -2.57 -8.00
CA ALA A 414 -0.14 -2.72 -9.28
C ALA A 414 -0.46 -4.19 -9.57
N LEU A 415 0.51 -5.10 -9.43
CA LEU A 415 0.30 -6.55 -9.61
C LEU A 415 -0.81 -7.07 -8.71
N LYS A 416 -0.75 -6.73 -7.42
CA LYS A 416 -1.76 -7.15 -6.45
C LYS A 416 -3.16 -6.66 -6.80
N ARG A 417 -3.28 -5.41 -7.26
CA ARG A 417 -4.55 -4.88 -7.76
C ARG A 417 -4.99 -5.63 -9.00
N VAL A 418 -4.15 -5.82 -10.01
CA VAL A 418 -4.51 -6.60 -11.21
C VAL A 418 -5.08 -7.98 -10.85
N MET A 419 -4.44 -8.68 -9.90
CA MET A 419 -4.90 -9.98 -9.42
C MET A 419 -6.25 -9.90 -8.66
N ASP A 420 -6.32 -9.11 -7.59
CA ASP A 420 -7.49 -9.11 -6.69
C ASP A 420 -8.65 -8.25 -7.21
N TRP A 421 -8.36 -7.28 -8.06
CA TRP A 421 -9.34 -6.32 -8.57
C TRP A 421 -9.97 -6.76 -9.86
N ASN A 422 -9.17 -7.35 -10.74
CA ASN A 422 -9.56 -7.67 -12.11
C ASN A 422 -9.55 -9.18 -12.37
N GLY A 423 -9.16 -10.00 -11.39
CA GLY A 423 -9.00 -11.45 -11.59
C GLY A 423 -7.86 -11.79 -12.55
N GLY A 424 -6.90 -10.86 -12.70
CA GLY A 424 -5.80 -10.95 -13.64
C GLY A 424 -4.62 -11.76 -13.11
N LEU A 425 -3.53 -11.71 -13.86
CA LEU A 425 -2.25 -12.35 -13.51
C LEU A 425 -1.08 -11.51 -13.99
N GLY A 426 0.10 -11.75 -13.44
CA GLY A 426 1.27 -11.00 -13.87
C GLY A 426 2.56 -11.57 -13.32
N VAL A 427 3.66 -10.96 -13.75
CA VAL A 427 5.01 -11.36 -13.39
C VAL A 427 5.83 -10.15 -12.97
N MET A 428 6.80 -10.39 -12.10
CA MET A 428 7.79 -9.39 -11.70
C MET A 428 9.12 -9.76 -12.35
N VAL A 429 9.62 -8.87 -13.20
CA VAL A 429 10.90 -9.02 -13.87
C VAL A 429 12.00 -8.57 -12.93
N GLY A 430 12.86 -9.52 -12.56
CA GLY A 430 14.15 -9.24 -11.93
C GLY A 430 15.28 -9.38 -12.94
N TRP A 431 16.32 -8.55 -12.80
CA TRP A 431 17.48 -8.56 -13.69
C TRP A 431 18.76 -8.20 -12.95
N GLY A 432 19.89 -8.74 -13.43
CA GLY A 432 21.21 -8.49 -12.84
C GLY A 432 21.41 -9.13 -11.46
N SER A 433 22.67 -9.18 -11.02
CA SER A 433 23.08 -9.80 -9.76
C SER A 433 22.90 -8.90 -8.53
N SER A 434 21.87 -8.04 -8.50
CA SER A 434 21.42 -7.40 -7.25
C SER A 434 20.42 -8.28 -6.48
N GLN A 435 19.91 -9.37 -7.11
CA GLN A 435 18.94 -10.32 -6.54
C GLN A 435 19.42 -11.14 -5.30
N ARG A 436 20.54 -10.79 -4.64
CA ARG A 436 20.97 -11.45 -3.39
C ARG A 436 21.47 -10.51 -2.30
N CYS A 437 21.25 -9.20 -2.39
CA CYS A 437 21.59 -8.32 -1.27
C CYS A 437 20.41 -8.23 -0.29
N ASN A 438 20.41 -9.17 0.67
CA ASN A 438 19.70 -9.13 1.95
C ASN A 438 18.21 -8.76 1.90
N ARG A 439 17.35 -9.74 1.55
CA ARG A 439 15.98 -9.76 2.10
C ARG A 439 16.01 -10.26 3.54
#